data_AF-A0A435XU70-F1
#
_entry.id   AF-A0A435XU70-F1
#
_cell.length_a   1.000
_cell.length_b   1.000
_cell.length_c   1.000
_cell.angle_alpha   90.00
_cell.angle_beta   90.00
_cell.angle_gamma   90.00
#
_symmetry.space_group_name_H-M   'P 1'
#
loop_
_entity.id
_entity.type
_entity.pdbx_description
1 polymer ?
#
loop_
_entity_poly.entity_id
_entity_poly.type
_entity_poly.pdbx_seq_one_letter_code
_entity_poly.pdbx_strand_id
1 'polypeptide(L)'
;AGLNKGIKIYSADISTSDIAAMREPDSAWAATAATNPAVVGQVSVRALAQLLAGEDPGHNVVVPPTLITQKDLIDKDIKNMEDLSAKLPQFAHADVAMPAWMPNPNAK
;
A
#
# COMPACT_ATOMS: atom_id res chain seq x y z
N ALA A 1 -15.03 -2.50 26.45
CA ALA A 1 -13.56 -2.63 26.53
C ALA A 1 -13.21 -4.00 27.11
N GLY A 2 -12.15 -4.67 26.66
CA GLY A 2 -11.67 -5.94 27.27
C GLY A 2 -11.72 -7.21 26.42
N LEU A 3 -12.16 -7.16 25.15
CA LEU A 3 -12.21 -8.34 24.26
C LEU A 3 -10.97 -8.50 23.36
N ASN A 4 -9.99 -7.60 23.46
CA ASN A 4 -8.87 -7.54 22.51
C ASN A 4 -7.98 -8.81 22.53
N LYS A 5 -7.99 -9.55 23.63
CA LYS A 5 -7.28 -10.84 23.77
C LYS A 5 -8.06 -12.04 23.21
N GLY A 6 -9.37 -11.88 22.98
CA GLY A 6 -10.26 -12.95 22.50
C GLY A 6 -10.68 -12.83 21.04
N ILE A 7 -10.33 -11.74 20.35
CA ILE A 7 -10.71 -11.46 18.96
C ILE A 7 -9.49 -11.01 18.16
N LYS A 8 -9.48 -11.34 16.86
CA LYS A 8 -8.50 -10.83 15.89
C LYS A 8 -9.22 -10.12 14.75
N ILE A 9 -8.76 -8.92 14.41
CA ILE A 9 -9.28 -8.12 13.30
C ILE A 9 -8.35 -8.28 12.10
N TYR A 10 -8.95 -8.58 10.95
CA TYR A 10 -8.31 -8.64 9.64
C TYR A 10 -9.08 -7.71 8.70
N SER A 11 -8.37 -6.84 8.00
CA SER A 11 -8.99 -5.77 7.20
C SER A 11 -8.40 -5.65 5.79
N ALA A 12 -8.93 -4.71 5.03
CA ALA A 12 -8.30 -4.15 3.84
C ALA A 12 -7.93 -2.69 4.10
N ASP A 13 -7.03 -2.16 3.26
CA ASP A 13 -6.53 -0.78 3.28
C ASP A 13 -5.65 -0.43 4.49
N ILE A 14 -4.97 0.72 4.38
CA ILE A 14 -4.15 1.26 5.46
C ILE A 14 -3.95 2.77 5.34
N SER A 15 -3.89 3.43 6.49
CA SER A 15 -3.57 4.85 6.67
C SER A 15 -2.66 5.02 7.89
N THR A 16 -2.11 6.23 8.09
CA THR A 16 -1.33 6.54 9.30
C THR A 16 -2.13 6.32 10.58
N SER A 17 -3.44 6.60 10.58
CA SER A 17 -4.31 6.31 11.72
C SER A 17 -4.50 4.81 11.96
N ASP A 18 -4.59 4.01 10.90
CA ASP A 18 -4.70 2.55 11.03
C ASP A 18 -3.41 1.96 11.59
N ILE A 19 -2.25 2.44 11.12
CA ILE A 19 -0.94 2.07 11.67
C ILE A 19 -0.87 2.38 13.16
N ALA A 20 -1.32 3.57 13.58
CA ALA A 20 -1.38 3.92 14.99
C ALA A 20 -2.27 2.95 15.78
N ALA A 21 -3.49 2.68 15.30
CA ALA A 21 -4.43 1.76 15.95
C ALA A 21 -3.94 0.31 16.00
N MET A 22 -3.26 -0.17 14.95
CA MET A 22 -2.63 -1.49 14.91
C MET A 22 -1.48 -1.59 15.92
N ARG A 23 -0.75 -0.51 16.18
CA ARG A 23 0.41 -0.48 17.09
C ARG A 23 0.05 -0.28 18.56
N GLU A 24 -1.19 0.07 18.89
CA GLU A 24 -1.60 0.24 20.28
C GLU A 24 -1.31 -1.02 21.11
N PRO A 25 -0.90 -0.88 22.39
CA PRO A 25 -0.73 -2.02 23.28
C PRO A 25 -2.00 -2.88 23.33
N ASP A 26 -1.83 -4.20 23.26
CA ASP A 26 -2.93 -5.17 23.23
C ASP A 26 -3.94 -4.91 22.08
N SER A 27 -3.54 -4.28 20.96
CA SER A 27 -4.44 -4.12 19.81
C SER A 27 -4.83 -5.48 19.21
N ALA A 28 -6.13 -5.64 18.94
CA ALA A 28 -6.69 -6.85 18.33
C ALA A 28 -6.44 -6.94 16.81
N TRP A 29 -5.94 -5.86 16.21
CA TRP A 29 -5.77 -5.75 14.76
C TRP A 29 -4.53 -6.47 14.29
N ALA A 30 -4.73 -7.67 13.74
CA ALA A 30 -3.65 -8.59 13.43
C ALA A 30 -2.99 -8.28 12.09
N ALA A 31 -3.78 -7.98 11.06
CA ALA A 31 -3.26 -7.71 9.72
C ALA A 31 -4.25 -6.92 8.86
N THR A 32 -3.71 -6.29 7.82
CA THR A 32 -4.44 -5.69 6.71
C THR A 32 -3.81 -6.06 5.37
N ALA A 33 -4.62 -6.16 4.32
CA ALA A 33 -4.14 -6.21 2.94
C ALA A 33 -4.38 -4.86 2.27
N ALA A 34 -3.31 -4.19 1.82
CA ALA A 34 -3.43 -2.81 1.35
C ALA A 34 -2.56 -2.51 0.11
N THR A 35 -3.02 -1.58 -0.70
CA THR A 35 -2.22 -0.89 -1.72
C THR A 35 -1.87 0.51 -1.25
N ASN A 36 -0.76 1.08 -1.71
CA ASN A 36 -0.47 2.48 -1.45
C ASN A 36 -1.36 3.38 -2.33
N PRO A 37 -2.25 4.20 -1.74
CA PRO A 37 -3.18 5.03 -2.51
C PRO A 37 -2.47 6.06 -3.41
N ALA A 38 -1.27 6.51 -3.04
CA ALA A 38 -0.47 7.39 -3.88
C ALA A 38 0.00 6.65 -5.14
N VAL A 39 0.44 5.39 -5.01
CA VAL A 39 0.85 4.55 -6.15
C VAL A 39 -0.35 4.25 -7.06
N VAL A 40 -1.51 3.94 -6.48
CA VAL A 40 -2.76 3.73 -7.24
C VAL A 40 -3.14 4.99 -8.04
N GLY A 41 -3.04 6.17 -7.43
CA GLY A 41 -3.28 7.44 -8.11
C GLY A 41 -2.32 7.67 -9.28
N GLN A 42 -1.01 7.42 -9.08
CA GLN A 42 -0.02 7.52 -10.15
C GLN A 42 -0.30 6.55 -11.30
N VAL A 43 -0.59 5.28 -11.00
CA VAL A 43 -0.95 4.26 -12.00
C VAL A 43 -2.18 4.68 -12.80
N SER A 44 -3.19 5.24 -12.13
CA SER A 44 -4.42 5.72 -12.78
C SER A 44 -4.13 6.85 -13.78
N VAL A 45 -3.31 7.83 -13.39
CA VAL A 45 -2.93 8.95 -14.28
C VAL A 45 -2.08 8.46 -15.45
N ARG A 46 -1.16 7.52 -15.23
CA ARG A 46 -0.36 6.93 -16.31
C ARG A 46 -1.22 6.14 -17.28
N ALA A 47 -2.13 5.30 -16.79
CA ALA A 47 -3.06 4.56 -17.66
C ALA A 47 -3.92 5.51 -18.53
N LEU A 48 -4.39 6.62 -17.97
CA LEU A 48 -5.09 7.66 -18.74
C LEU A 48 -4.18 8.27 -19.83
N ALA A 49 -2.94 8.62 -19.49
CA ALA A 49 -2.02 9.20 -20.44
C ALA A 49 -1.61 8.22 -21.57
N GLN A 50 -1.54 6.91 -21.28
CA GLN A 50 -1.39 5.87 -22.30
C GLN A 50 -2.57 5.87 -23.28
N LEU A 51 -3.81 5.90 -22.79
CA LEU A 51 -5.00 5.99 -23.64
C LEU A 51 -4.99 7.24 -24.53
N LEU A 52 -4.58 8.39 -23.99
CA LEU A 52 -4.45 9.64 -24.75
C LEU A 52 -3.35 9.56 -25.83
N ALA A 53 -2.31 8.76 -25.60
CA ALA A 53 -1.25 8.47 -26.57
C ALA A 53 -1.64 7.39 -27.60
N GLY A 54 -2.85 6.82 -27.52
CA GLY A 54 -3.31 5.74 -28.40
C GLY A 54 -2.80 4.36 -28.01
N GLU A 55 -2.26 4.18 -26.80
CA GLU A 55 -1.81 2.91 -26.26
C GLU A 55 -2.94 2.20 -25.48
N ASP A 56 -2.83 0.88 -25.33
CA ASP A 56 -3.73 0.06 -24.51
C ASP A 56 -3.06 -0.28 -23.16
N PRO A 57 -3.51 0.31 -22.03
CA PRO A 57 -3.01 -0.05 -20.69
C PRO A 57 -3.52 -1.41 -20.21
N GLY A 58 -4.38 -2.08 -20.98
CA GLY A 58 -5.01 -3.35 -20.67
C GLY A 58 -6.42 -3.18 -20.08
N HIS A 59 -7.24 -4.23 -20.22
CA HIS A 59 -8.61 -4.24 -19.69
C HIS A 59 -8.66 -4.14 -18.16
N ASN A 60 -7.66 -4.71 -17.47
CA ASN A 60 -7.51 -4.65 -16.03
C ASN A 60 -6.12 -4.10 -15.68
N VAL A 61 -6.08 -2.94 -15.01
CA VAL A 61 -4.85 -2.35 -14.49
C VAL A 61 -4.77 -2.63 -12.99
N VAL A 62 -4.03 -3.68 -12.61
CA VAL A 62 -4.01 -4.19 -11.23
C VAL A 62 -2.76 -3.74 -10.49
N VAL A 63 -2.95 -3.01 -9.38
CA VAL A 63 -1.88 -2.71 -8.42
C VAL A 63 -1.80 -3.84 -7.39
N PRO A 64 -0.65 -4.51 -7.22
CA PRO A 64 -0.54 -5.63 -6.29
C PRO A 64 -0.71 -5.17 -4.84
N PRO A 65 -1.59 -5.79 -4.04
CA PRO A 65 -1.70 -5.49 -2.62
C PRO A 65 -0.54 -6.10 -1.83
N THR A 66 -0.22 -5.49 -0.70
CA THR A 66 0.76 -5.96 0.27
C THR A 66 0.05 -6.40 1.55
N LEU A 67 0.43 -7.57 2.07
CA LEU A 67 0.07 -7.98 3.43
C LEU A 67 0.91 -7.20 4.44
N ILE A 68 0.24 -6.56 5.40
CA ILE A 68 0.86 -5.79 6.47
C ILE A 68 0.35 -6.34 7.79
N THR A 69 1.23 -6.95 8.58
CA THR A 69 0.87 -7.47 9.91
C THR A 69 1.20 -6.46 11.00
N GLN A 70 0.51 -6.53 12.14
CA GLN A 70 0.89 -5.78 13.33
C GLN A 70 2.35 -6.05 13.73
N LYS A 71 2.80 -7.30 13.58
CA LYS A 71 4.19 -7.69 13.83
C LYS A 71 5.16 -6.94 12.91
N ASP A 72 4.85 -6.82 11.62
CA ASP A 72 5.66 -6.02 10.69
C ASP A 72 5.79 -4.58 11.17
N LEU A 73 4.68 -3.97 11.60
CA LEU A 73 4.68 -2.58 12.08
C LEU A 73 5.58 -2.42 13.29
N ILE A 74 5.41 -3.27 14.31
CA ILE A 74 6.19 -3.21 15.56
C ILE A 74 7.67 -3.53 15.31
N ASP A 75 7.99 -4.66 14.68
CA ASP A 75 9.37 -5.13 14.50
C ASP A 75 10.20 -4.17 13.65
N LYS A 76 9.58 -3.52 12.65
CA LYS A 76 10.25 -2.57 11.74
C LYS A 76 10.11 -1.12 12.21
N ASP A 77 9.47 -0.87 13.35
CA ASP A 77 9.16 0.47 13.86
C ASP A 77 8.50 1.40 12.82
N ILE A 78 7.49 0.89 12.10
CA ILE A 78 6.72 1.67 11.12
C ILE A 78 5.62 2.46 11.83
N LYS A 79 5.65 3.80 11.81
CA LYS A 79 4.69 4.64 12.56
C LYS A 79 3.69 5.38 11.67
N ASN A 80 3.94 5.43 10.37
CA ASN A 80 3.14 6.18 9.39
C ASN A 80 3.34 5.59 7.98
N MET A 81 2.65 6.18 7.00
CA MET A 81 2.72 5.77 5.60
C MET A 81 4.10 5.98 4.97
N GLU A 82 4.84 7.00 5.41
CA GLU A 82 6.20 7.28 4.94
C GLU A 82 7.16 6.17 5.37
N ASP A 83 7.15 5.79 6.65
CA ASP A 83 7.92 4.67 7.18
C ASP A 83 7.53 3.36 6.49
N LEU A 84 6.23 3.15 6.28
CA LEU A 84 5.72 1.93 5.64
C LEU A 84 6.27 1.80 4.22
N SER A 85 6.24 2.89 3.44
CA SER A 85 6.80 2.94 2.09
C SER A 85 8.31 2.75 2.11
N ALA A 86 9.02 3.37 3.06
CA ALA A 86 10.47 3.23 3.17
C ALA A 86 10.93 1.82 3.57
N LYS A 87 10.13 1.12 4.39
CA LYS A 87 10.54 -0.16 5.04
C LYS A 87 9.89 -1.39 4.41
N LEU A 88 8.86 -1.23 3.58
CA LEU A 88 8.27 -2.29 2.75
C LEU A 88 8.33 -1.85 1.27
N PRO A 89 9.43 -2.15 0.55
CA PRO A 89 9.60 -1.72 -0.84
C PRO A 89 8.46 -2.15 -1.78
N GLN A 90 7.86 -3.31 -1.53
CA GLN A 90 6.71 -3.83 -2.27
C GLN A 90 5.43 -2.98 -2.11
N PHE A 91 5.35 -2.15 -1.08
CA PHE A 91 4.25 -1.21 -0.86
C PHE A 91 4.50 0.15 -1.51
N ALA A 92 5.77 0.53 -1.70
CA ALA A 92 6.15 1.85 -2.22
C ALA A 92 6.03 1.97 -3.74
N HIS A 93 6.17 0.88 -4.49
CA HIS A 93 6.26 0.91 -5.94
C HIS A 93 5.45 -0.21 -6.58
N ALA A 94 4.90 0.08 -7.77
CA ALA A 94 4.27 -0.90 -8.64
C ALA A 94 4.74 -0.68 -10.08
N ASP A 95 5.26 -1.74 -10.71
CA ASP A 95 5.66 -1.74 -12.12
C ASP A 95 4.43 -1.92 -13.02
N VAL A 96 3.50 -0.99 -12.93
CA VAL A 96 2.18 -1.01 -13.60
C VAL A 96 1.96 0.32 -14.31
N ALA A 97 1.49 0.24 -15.57
CA ALA A 97 1.31 1.38 -16.47
C ALA A 97 2.60 2.20 -16.61
N MET A 98 3.70 1.55 -16.98
CA MET A 98 5.06 2.13 -17.09
C MET A 98 5.57 2.07 -18.54
N PRO A 99 4.98 2.83 -19.48
CA PRO A 99 5.45 2.84 -20.85
C PRO A 99 6.84 3.50 -20.94
N ALA A 100 7.66 3.07 -21.91
CA ALA A 100 9.07 3.47 -22.01
C ALA A 100 9.30 4.98 -22.19
N TRP A 101 8.31 5.70 -22.71
CA TRP A 101 8.40 7.15 -22.94
C TRP A 101 8.09 7.98 -21.69
N MET A 102 7.43 7.41 -20.68
CA MET A 102 7.18 8.12 -19.42
C MET A 102 8.42 8.07 -18.53
N PRO A 103 8.77 9.17 -17.83
CA PRO A 103 9.81 9.14 -16.82
C PRO A 103 9.52 8.08 -15.76
N ASN A 104 10.52 7.27 -15.42
CA ASN A 104 10.39 6.27 -14.37
C ASN A 104 10.53 6.96 -12.99
N PRO A 105 9.47 7.07 -12.17
CA PRO A 105 9.55 7.67 -10.84
C PRO A 105 10.44 6.88 -9.86
N ASN A 106 10.80 5.63 -10.21
CA ASN A 106 11.66 4.77 -9.39
C ASN A 106 13.14 4.90 -9.79
N ALA A 107 13.45 5.56 -10.92
CA ALA A 107 14.82 5.83 -11.32
C ALA A 107 15.38 6.95 -10.43
N LYS A 108 16.30 6.59 -9.54
CA LYS A 108 17.10 7.56 -8.76
C LYS A 108 18.25 8.09 -9.58
#